data_AF-A0A7C5G4T0-F1
#
_entry.id   AF-A0A7C5G4T0-F1
#
_cell.length_a   1.000
_cell.length_b   1.000
_cell.length_c   1.000
_cell.angle_alpha   90.00
_cell.angle_beta   90.00
_cell.angle_gamma   90.00
#
_symmetry.space_group_name_H-M   'P 1'
#
loop_
_entity.id
_entity.type
_entity.pdbx_description
1 polymer ?
#
loop_
_entity_poly.entity_id
_entity_poly.type
_entity_poly.pdbx_seq_one_letter_code
_entity_poly.pdbx_strand_id
1 'polypeptide(L)'
;MVTDSHDARSGRHSKGHVPLADVHPQVEFDGLPRSDRVVGMIEAECRELGTQVPRIERCRVSLHAQQTASGQVCSYALRIEVTAPGKRVLVEQP
;
A
#
# COMPACT_ATOMS: atom_id res chain seq x y z
N MET A 1 -16.37 54.26 27.82
CA MET A 1 -15.44 53.16 27.52
C MET A 1 -16.12 52.29 26.47
N VAL A 2 -15.49 52.19 25.30
CA VAL A 2 -15.94 51.42 24.13
C VAL A 2 -15.20 50.08 24.19
N THR A 3 -15.90 48.95 24.01
CA THR A 3 -15.66 47.96 22.93
C THR A 3 -16.47 46.68 23.12
N ASP A 4 -17.21 46.36 22.05
CA ASP A 4 -17.34 45.06 21.39
C ASP A 4 -17.36 43.77 22.23
N SER A 5 -18.60 43.28 22.40
CA SER A 5 -18.87 41.86 22.60
C SER A 5 -18.44 41.09 21.35
N HIS A 6 -17.33 40.37 21.50
CA HIS A 6 -16.73 39.56 20.46
C HIS A 6 -17.68 38.46 19.95
N ASP A 7 -17.76 38.45 18.64
CA ASP A 7 -18.11 37.34 17.76
C ASP A 7 -17.45 36.03 18.23
N ALA A 8 -18.26 35.02 18.53
CA ALA A 8 -17.82 33.64 18.66
C ALA A 8 -18.55 32.77 17.64
N ARG A 9 -18.47 33.13 16.36
CA ARG A 9 -18.53 32.15 15.26
C ARG A 9 -17.37 31.17 15.40
N SER A 10 -17.51 30.19 16.28
CA SER A 10 -16.68 28.99 16.23
C SER A 10 -17.17 28.14 15.06
N GLY A 11 -16.58 28.39 13.90
CA GLY A 11 -16.68 27.52 12.75
C GLY A 11 -16.36 26.10 13.20
N ARG A 12 -17.36 25.22 13.09
CA ARG A 12 -17.13 23.77 13.16
C ARG A 12 -16.17 23.44 12.04
N HIS A 13 -14.89 23.29 12.38
CA HIS A 13 -13.92 22.62 11.54
C HIS A 13 -14.43 21.18 11.39
N SER A 14 -15.23 20.95 10.36
CA SER A 14 -15.39 19.64 9.76
C SER A 14 -14.00 19.22 9.34
N LYS A 15 -13.27 18.51 10.22
CA LYS A 15 -12.14 17.69 9.81
C LYS A 15 -12.72 16.71 8.80
N GLY A 16 -12.62 17.06 7.53
CA GLY A 16 -12.94 16.18 6.43
C GLY A 16 -12.13 14.91 6.68
N HIS A 17 -12.80 13.88 7.14
CA HIS A 17 -12.23 12.56 7.28
C HIS A 17 -12.00 12.11 5.84
N VAL A 18 -10.82 12.39 5.30
CA VAL A 18 -10.42 11.83 4.02
C VAL A 18 -10.31 10.33 4.29
N PRO A 19 -11.17 9.49 3.72
CA PRO A 19 -11.05 8.06 3.92
C PRO A 19 -9.66 7.66 3.46
N LEU A 20 -8.93 6.97 4.33
CA LEU A 20 -7.72 6.26 3.93
C LEU A 20 -8.13 5.42 2.72
N ALA A 21 -7.41 5.57 1.61
CA ALA A 21 -7.68 4.74 0.45
C ALA A 21 -7.45 3.29 0.88
N ASP A 22 -8.47 2.45 0.77
CA ASP A 22 -8.32 1.02 0.99
C ASP A 22 -7.45 0.47 -0.14
N VAL A 23 -6.15 0.35 0.14
CA VAL A 23 -5.19 -0.25 -0.78
C VAL A 23 -5.37 -1.76 -0.71
N HIS A 24 -5.97 -2.32 -1.76
CA HIS A 24 -6.08 -3.77 -1.94
C HIS A 24 -4.98 -4.25 -2.88
N PRO A 25 -3.87 -4.83 -2.35
CA PRO A 25 -2.80 -5.30 -3.21
C PRO A 25 -3.21 -6.54 -4.01
N GLN A 26 -2.76 -6.61 -5.26
CA GLN A 26 -2.84 -7.82 -6.08
C GLN A 26 -1.61 -8.67 -5.78
N VAL A 27 -1.80 -9.78 -5.06
CA VAL A 27 -0.69 -10.67 -4.66
C VAL A 27 -0.64 -11.91 -5.54
N GLU A 28 0.50 -12.13 -6.17
CA GLU A 28 0.76 -13.25 -7.08
C GLU A 28 1.90 -14.13 -6.56
N PHE A 29 1.76 -15.44 -6.75
CA PHE A 29 2.74 -16.45 -6.40
C PHE A 29 3.08 -17.25 -7.65
N ASP A 30 4.35 -17.30 -8.02
CA ASP A 30 4.84 -17.99 -9.20
C ASP A 30 5.96 -18.99 -8.82
N GLY A 31 5.76 -20.26 -9.14
CA GLY A 31 6.68 -21.33 -8.74
C GLY A 31 6.64 -21.69 -7.25
N LEU A 32 5.72 -21.11 -6.46
CA LEU A 32 5.49 -21.44 -5.04
C LEU A 32 4.00 -21.51 -4.70
N PRO A 33 3.59 -22.30 -3.67
CA PRO A 33 2.21 -22.34 -3.23
C PRO A 33 1.78 -21.01 -2.61
N ARG A 34 0.51 -20.63 -2.83
CA ARG A 34 -0.11 -19.49 -2.16
C ARG A 34 -0.08 -19.68 -0.64
N SER A 35 0.24 -18.62 0.08
CA SER A 35 0.23 -18.59 1.55
C SER A 35 -0.62 -17.42 2.05
N ASP A 36 -1.74 -17.72 2.72
CA ASP A 36 -2.64 -16.70 3.25
C ASP A 36 -1.98 -15.84 4.34
N ARG A 37 -1.04 -16.42 5.09
CA ARG A 37 -0.24 -15.67 6.06
C ARG A 37 0.63 -14.61 5.37
N VAL A 38 1.25 -14.95 4.24
CA VAL A 38 2.07 -14.00 3.47
C VAL A 38 1.19 -12.93 2.83
N VAL A 39 0.03 -13.31 2.30
CA VAL A 39 -0.96 -12.36 1.77
C VAL A 39 -1.37 -11.35 2.85
N GLY A 40 -1.72 -11.82 4.06
CA GLY A 40 -2.11 -10.94 5.16
C GLY A 40 -1.00 -9.98 5.60
N MET A 41 0.26 -10.42 5.59
CA MET A 41 1.40 -9.52 5.83
C MET A 41 1.51 -8.44 4.76
N ILE A 42 1.43 -8.82 3.47
CA ILE A 42 1.51 -7.86 2.36
C ILE A 42 0.35 -6.86 2.42
N GLU A 43 -0.86 -7.30 2.73
CA GLU A 43 -2.02 -6.43 2.89
C GLU A 43 -1.83 -5.42 4.02
N ALA A 44 -1.25 -5.83 5.16
CA ALA A 44 -0.96 -4.93 6.27
C ALA A 44 0.07 -3.86 5.87
N GLU A 45 1.17 -4.25 5.23
CA GLU A 45 2.22 -3.34 4.76
C GLU A 45 1.71 -2.37 3.69
N CYS A 46 0.90 -2.84 2.74
CA CYS A 46 0.32 -1.99 1.70
C CYS A 46 -0.69 -0.99 2.27
N ARG A 47 -1.44 -1.39 3.31
CA ARG A 47 -2.34 -0.48 4.03
C ARG A 47 -1.54 0.61 4.74
N GLU A 48 -0.43 0.26 5.39
CA GLU A 48 0.46 1.25 5.99
C GLU A 48 1.04 2.21 4.94
N LEU A 49 1.49 1.70 3.79
CA LEU A 49 1.95 2.53 2.68
C LEU A 49 0.86 3.50 2.18
N GLY A 50 -0.39 3.07 2.16
CA GLY A 50 -1.55 3.91 1.82
C GLY A 50 -1.79 5.09 2.78
N THR A 51 -1.26 5.02 4.01
CA THR A 51 -1.29 6.16 4.95
C THR A 51 -0.27 7.25 4.59
N GLN A 52 0.82 6.87 3.92
CA GLN A 52 1.94 7.77 3.57
C GLN A 52 1.84 8.29 2.13
N VAL A 53 1.33 7.47 1.22
CA VAL A 53 1.16 7.79 -0.20
C VAL A 53 -0.34 7.98 -0.48
N PRO A 54 -0.83 9.22 -0.51
CA PRO A 54 -2.23 9.46 -0.82
C PRO A 54 -2.54 9.02 -2.26
N ARG A 55 -3.66 8.31 -2.43
CA ARG A 55 -4.20 7.86 -3.74
C ARG A 55 -3.31 6.85 -4.47
N ILE A 56 -2.94 5.75 -3.81
CA ILE A 56 -2.44 4.57 -4.55
C ILE A 56 -3.56 4.06 -5.46
N GLU A 57 -3.31 4.04 -6.76
CA GLU A 57 -4.24 3.56 -7.80
C GLU A 57 -4.13 2.04 -7.98
N ARG A 58 -2.90 1.52 -7.86
CA ARG A 58 -2.61 0.09 -7.98
C ARG A 58 -1.41 -0.28 -7.12
N CYS A 59 -1.52 -1.41 -6.43
CA CYS A 59 -0.39 -2.09 -5.80
C CYS A 59 -0.38 -3.55 -6.25
N ARG A 60 0.73 -4.01 -6.82
CA ARG A 60 0.93 -5.40 -7.23
C ARG A 60 2.19 -5.93 -6.55
N VAL A 61 2.07 -7.11 -5.95
CA VAL A 61 3.17 -7.80 -5.30
C VAL A 61 3.28 -9.20 -5.88
N SER A 62 4.43 -9.53 -6.44
CA SER A 62 4.69 -10.83 -7.05
C SER A 62 5.87 -11.49 -6.35
N LEU A 63 5.64 -12.71 -5.85
CA LEU A 63 6.67 -13.57 -5.29
C LEU A 63 6.96 -14.66 -6.32
N HIS A 64 8.24 -14.83 -6.65
CA HIS A 64 8.69 -15.83 -7.60
C HIS A 64 9.69 -16.75 -6.92
N ALA A 65 9.50 -18.07 -7.02
CA ALA A 65 10.52 -19.04 -6.67
C ALA A 65 11.29 -19.43 -7.94
N GLN A 66 12.58 -19.11 -7.98
CA GLN A 66 13.43 -19.57 -9.07
C GLN A 66 13.79 -21.04 -8.79
N GLN A 67 13.55 -21.89 -9.79
CA GLN A 67 13.85 -23.31 -9.72
C GLN A 67 15.06 -23.64 -10.59
N THR A 68 15.89 -24.56 -10.13
CA THR A 68 16.96 -25.17 -10.93
C THR A 68 16.35 -26.03 -12.05
N ALA A 69 17.19 -26.48 -13.00
CA ALA A 69 16.77 -27.45 -14.02
C ALA A 69 16.25 -28.78 -13.43
N SER A 70 16.57 -29.09 -12.17
CA SER A 70 16.05 -30.26 -11.44
C SER A 70 14.73 -30.00 -10.70
N GLY A 71 14.16 -28.79 -10.79
CA GLY A 71 12.91 -28.41 -10.13
C GLY A 71 13.07 -28.04 -8.65
N GLN A 72 14.30 -27.93 -8.14
CA GLN A 72 14.55 -27.49 -6.77
C GLN A 72 14.56 -25.96 -6.71
N VAL A 73 13.87 -25.37 -5.73
CA VAL A 73 13.93 -23.92 -5.51
C VAL A 73 15.35 -23.54 -5.08
N CYS A 74 15.98 -22.61 -5.81
CA CYS A 74 17.31 -22.11 -5.52
C CYS A 74 17.32 -20.67 -4.97
N SER A 75 16.31 -19.86 -5.26
CA SER A 75 16.16 -18.50 -4.73
C SER A 75 14.70 -18.04 -4.81
N TYR A 76 14.41 -16.92 -4.14
CA TYR A 76 13.11 -16.26 -4.19
C TYR A 76 13.32 -14.81 -4.63
N ALA A 77 12.52 -14.33 -5.58
CA ALA A 77 12.49 -12.94 -5.98
C ALA A 77 11.18 -12.29 -5.55
N LEU A 78 11.27 -11.05 -5.06
CA LEU A 78 10.13 -10.23 -4.70
C LEU A 78 10.07 -9.02 -5.63
N ARG A 79 8.89 -8.78 -6.21
CA ARG A 79 8.62 -7.58 -7.00
C ARG A 79 7.41 -6.85 -6.43
N ILE A 80 7.59 -5.57 -6.13
CA ILE A 80 6.52 -4.68 -5.66
C ILE A 80 6.39 -3.54 -6.66
N GLU A 81 5.19 -3.38 -7.21
CA GLU A 81 4.83 -2.29 -8.11
C GLU A 81 3.72 -1.45 -7.50
N VAL A 82 3.99 -0.17 -7.28
CA VAL A 82 3.03 0.80 -6.74
C VAL A 82 2.84 1.93 -7.75
N THR A 83 1.59 2.17 -8.12
CA THR A 83 1.18 3.25 -9.02
C THR A 83 0.34 4.25 -8.26
N ALA A 84 0.70 5.52 -8.39
CA ALA A 84 -0.02 6.67 -7.87
C ALA A 84 -0.10 7.76 -8.97
N PRO A 85 -0.93 8.80 -8.83
CA PRO A 85 -1.08 9.83 -9.84
C PRO A 85 0.26 10.44 -10.27
N GLY A 86 0.64 10.23 -11.54
CA GLY A 86 1.88 10.72 -12.13
C GLY A 86 3.16 10.05 -11.65
N LYS A 87 3.07 8.96 -10.87
CA LYS A 87 4.24 8.23 -10.34
C LYS A 87 4.06 6.73 -10.42
N ARG A 88 5.15 6.04 -10.77
CA ARG A 88 5.26 4.59 -10.69
C ARG A 88 6.54 4.25 -9.93
N VAL A 89 6.42 3.43 -8.91
CA VAL A 89 7.54 2.91 -8.11
C VAL A 89 7.61 1.41 -8.32
N LEU A 90 8.80 0.93 -8.67
CA LEU A 90 9.10 -0.48 -8.82
C LEU A 90 10.26 -0.82 -7.88
N VAL A 91 10.05 -1.82 -7.03
CA VAL A 91 11.07 -2.39 -6.15
C VAL A 91 11.23 -3.86 -6.52
N GLU A 92 12.45 -4.26 -6.82
CA GLU A 92 12.82 -5.65 -7.12
C GLU A 92 13.91 -6.08 -6.14
N GLN A 93 13.70 -7.22 -5.48
CA GLN A 93 14.69 -7.84 -4.60
C GLN A 93 14.96 -9.29 -5.05
N PRO A 94 16.24 -9.65 -5.30
CA PRO A 94 16.66 -11.00 -5.66
C PRO A 94 16.88 -11.91 -4.44
#